data_AF-A0A935E5C3-F1
#
_entry.id   AF-A0A935E5C3-F1
#
_cell.length_a   1.000
_cell.length_b   1.000
_cell.length_c   1.000
_cell.angle_alpha   90.00
_cell.angle_beta   90.00
_cell.angle_gamma   90.00
#
_symmetry.space_group_name_H-M   'P 1'
#
loop_
_entity.id
_entity.type
_entity.pdbx_description
1 polymer ?
#
loop_
_entity_poly.entity_id
_entity_poly.type
_entity_poly.pdbx_seq_one_letter_code
_entity_poly.pdbx_strand_id
1 'polypeptide(L)'
;MDILKSTYKNALSLKETMQNSLNEENIAGKYASYPIFLRKYSQLRDGLENILDLSITDKFNQELIPNPFDQTWPQQKQIFEMILVNLNLLISRIETELDLKKDKLDELKHFLQSNIRKAAIQEPNQEKDVQDIIETLLIGKGMEKGIDYDREVGRVKISSKEVIPDFNLDKINLAIEVKYTDNNTKTKSIIDQINADILSYSKRYKFIFFIVYDKGTIRDELEFKKDLETMDGTYILIVKH
;
A
#
# COMPACT_ATOMS: atom_id res chain seq x y z
N MET A 1 13.05 -16.31 4.95
CA MET A 1 11.79 -15.66 5.37
C MET A 1 11.86 -15.09 6.78
N ASP A 2 12.22 -15.86 7.81
CA ASP A 2 12.20 -15.37 9.20
C ASP A 2 13.20 -14.23 9.48
N ILE A 3 14.39 -14.30 8.87
CA ILE A 3 15.39 -13.22 8.94
C ILE A 3 14.83 -11.93 8.34
N LEU A 4 14.22 -11.98 7.15
CA LEU A 4 13.62 -10.80 6.51
C LEU A 4 12.50 -10.19 7.37
N LYS A 5 11.60 -11.02 7.91
CA LYS A 5 10.50 -10.55 8.79
C LYS A 5 11.03 -9.94 10.09
N SER A 6 12.05 -10.54 10.70
CA SER A 6 12.69 -10.02 11.91
C SER A 6 13.41 -8.69 11.64
N THR A 7 14.22 -8.63 10.58
CA THR A 7 14.93 -7.42 10.16
C THR A 7 13.97 -6.30 9.78
N TYR A 8 12.85 -6.60 9.12
CA TYR A 8 11.79 -5.62 8.83
C TYR A 8 11.25 -4.97 10.11
N LYS A 9 10.87 -5.77 11.11
CA LYS A 9 10.38 -5.26 12.40
C LYS A 9 11.41 -4.39 13.09
N ASN A 10 12.68 -4.83 13.14
CA ASN A 10 13.76 -4.07 13.74
C ASN A 10 14.03 -2.75 13.00
N ALA A 11 13.95 -2.75 11.67
CA ALA A 11 14.10 -1.55 10.84
C ALA A 11 12.96 -0.54 11.09
N LEU A 12 11.72 -1.00 11.22
CA LEU A 12 10.59 -0.15 11.60
C LEU A 12 10.78 0.48 12.99
N SER A 13 11.16 -0.31 14.00
CA SER A 13 11.43 0.21 15.34
C SER A 13 12.59 1.21 15.36
N LEU A 14 13.64 0.97 14.56
CA LEU A 14 14.76 1.91 14.42
C LEU A 14 14.29 3.23 13.82
N LYS A 15 13.47 3.17 12.75
CA LYS A 15 12.89 4.35 12.09
C LYS A 15 12.02 5.16 13.06
N GLU A 16 11.15 4.50 13.80
CA GLU A 16 10.30 5.15 14.80
C GLU A 16 11.14 5.85 15.88
N THR A 17 12.18 5.17 16.37
CA THR A 17 13.11 5.75 17.36
C THR A 17 13.81 6.99 16.80
N MET A 18 14.28 6.95 15.55
CA MET A 18 14.88 8.11 14.87
C MET A 18 13.88 9.27 14.75
N GLN A 19 12.65 8.99 14.35
CA GLN A 19 11.60 10.00 14.20
C GLN A 19 11.24 10.64 15.55
N ASN A 20 11.22 9.85 16.62
CA ASN A 20 10.97 10.36 17.98
C ASN A 20 12.09 11.31 18.45
N SER A 21 13.36 11.05 18.11
CA SER A 21 14.46 11.98 18.40
C SER A 21 14.28 13.35 17.72
N LEU A 22 13.57 13.42 16.60
CA LEU A 22 13.29 14.70 15.92
C LEU A 22 12.29 15.58 16.68
N ASN A 23 11.52 15.01 17.61
CA ASN A 23 10.54 15.73 18.43
C ASN A 23 11.17 16.43 19.64
N GLU A 24 12.46 16.20 19.96
CA GLU A 24 13.15 16.87 21.08
C GLU A 24 13.20 18.39 20.88
N GLU A 25 13.06 19.24 21.90
CA GLU A 25 13.10 20.70 21.69
C GLU A 25 14.51 21.24 21.41
N ASN A 26 15.54 20.53 21.88
CA ASN A 26 16.94 20.94 21.70
C ASN A 26 17.44 20.59 20.30
N ILE A 27 17.50 21.60 19.42
CA ILE A 27 17.94 21.48 18.02
C ILE A 27 19.30 20.78 17.88
N ALA A 28 20.28 21.09 18.74
CA ALA A 28 21.62 20.50 18.68
C ALA A 28 21.65 19.04 19.17
N GLY A 29 20.84 18.71 20.17
CA GLY A 29 20.76 17.36 20.75
C GLY A 29 20.13 16.33 19.81
N LYS A 30 19.15 16.74 18.98
CA LYS A 30 18.32 15.80 18.20
C LYS A 30 19.10 14.89 17.25
N TYR A 31 20.23 15.38 16.73
CA TYR A 31 21.02 14.67 15.71
C TYR A 31 22.31 14.06 16.27
N ALA A 32 22.71 14.38 17.50
CA ALA A 32 23.98 13.94 18.08
C ALA A 32 24.06 12.40 18.23
N SER A 33 22.92 11.71 18.22
CA SER A 33 22.80 10.26 18.29
C SER A 33 23.02 9.54 16.95
N TYR A 34 23.29 10.26 15.85
CA TYR A 34 23.52 9.66 14.53
C TYR A 34 24.53 8.49 14.50
N PRO A 35 25.61 8.44 15.32
CA PRO A 35 26.53 7.30 15.28
C PRO A 35 25.86 5.98 15.69
N ILE A 36 24.91 6.04 16.62
CA ILE A 36 24.16 4.86 17.08
C ILE A 36 23.26 4.38 15.94
N PHE A 37 22.50 5.31 15.33
CA PHE A 37 21.62 4.99 14.22
C PHE A 37 22.37 4.45 13.01
N LEU A 38 23.53 5.01 12.67
CA LEU A 38 24.38 4.53 11.59
C LEU A 38 24.82 3.08 11.84
N ARG A 39 25.35 2.78 13.05
CA ARG A 39 25.76 1.41 13.40
C ARG A 39 24.59 0.42 13.31
N LYS A 40 23.41 0.80 13.82
CA LYS A 40 22.22 -0.07 13.78
C LYS A 40 21.71 -0.29 12.37
N TYR A 41 21.67 0.77 11.56
CA TYR A 41 21.37 0.64 10.14
C TYR A 41 22.35 -0.29 9.42
N SER A 42 23.67 -0.10 9.61
CA SER A 42 24.70 -0.97 9.00
C SER A 42 24.52 -2.43 9.40
N GLN A 43 24.24 -2.71 10.69
CA GLN A 43 23.95 -4.07 11.16
C GLN A 43 22.75 -4.70 10.44
N LEU A 44 21.66 -3.95 10.25
CA LEU A 44 20.47 -4.43 9.54
C LEU A 44 20.76 -4.66 8.05
N ARG A 45 21.47 -3.74 7.40
CA ARG A 45 21.85 -3.82 5.98
C ARG A 45 22.77 -5.02 5.73
N ASP A 46 23.86 -5.13 6.48
CA ASP A 46 24.88 -6.16 6.28
C ASP A 46 24.30 -7.57 6.53
N GLY A 47 23.37 -7.70 7.48
CA GLY A 47 22.64 -8.95 7.72
C GLY A 47 21.76 -9.42 6.55
N LEU A 48 21.52 -8.56 5.56
CA LEU A 48 20.70 -8.83 4.38
C LEU A 48 21.51 -8.88 3.07
N GLU A 49 22.81 -8.56 3.09
CA GLU A 49 23.65 -8.39 1.89
C GLU A 49 23.77 -9.67 1.03
N ASN A 50 23.66 -10.84 1.65
CA ASN A 50 23.67 -12.14 0.95
C ASN A 50 22.29 -12.62 0.50
N ILE A 51 21.23 -11.89 0.83
CA ILE A 51 19.83 -12.30 0.62
C ILE A 51 19.13 -11.37 -0.36
N LEU A 52 19.48 -10.07 -0.33
CA LEU A 52 18.87 -9.04 -1.14
C LEU A 52 19.91 -8.31 -1.97
N ASP A 53 19.51 -7.89 -3.17
CA ASP A 53 20.18 -6.78 -3.84
C ASP A 53 19.89 -5.48 -3.07
N LEU A 54 20.94 -4.92 -2.48
CA LEU A 54 20.93 -3.71 -1.66
C LEU A 54 21.68 -2.55 -2.34
N SER A 55 21.86 -2.59 -3.65
CA SER A 55 22.54 -1.56 -4.46
C SER A 55 21.94 -0.16 -4.31
N ILE A 56 20.64 -0.07 -4.04
CA ILE A 56 19.94 1.20 -3.79
C ILE A 56 20.23 1.79 -2.39
N THR A 57 21.00 1.11 -1.55
CA THR A 57 21.31 1.53 -0.18
C THR A 57 22.81 1.63 0.05
N ASP A 58 23.23 2.65 0.80
CA ASP A 58 24.63 2.95 1.06
C ASP A 58 25.25 1.99 2.09
N LYS A 59 26.47 1.54 1.82
CA LYS A 59 27.31 0.84 2.80
C LYS A 59 28.21 1.85 3.50
N PHE A 60 27.91 2.15 4.77
CA PHE A 60 28.75 3.06 5.56
C PHE A 60 29.96 2.33 6.16
N ASN A 61 31.13 2.97 6.10
CA ASN A 61 32.29 2.53 6.85
C ASN A 61 32.15 2.94 8.32
N GLN A 62 31.96 1.97 9.19
CA GLN A 62 31.73 2.21 10.62
C GLN A 62 32.97 2.71 11.38
N GLU A 63 34.17 2.52 10.82
CA GLU A 63 35.43 3.00 11.41
C GLU A 63 35.65 4.51 11.15
N LEU A 64 34.93 5.07 10.16
CA LEU A 64 35.03 6.46 9.75
C LEU A 64 33.84 7.31 10.26
N ILE A 65 33.08 6.81 11.24
CA ILE A 65 31.98 7.58 11.83
C ILE A 65 32.59 8.73 12.63
N PRO A 66 32.34 10.00 12.26
CA PRO A 66 32.89 11.13 13.01
C PRO A 66 32.34 11.15 14.44
N ASN A 67 33.10 11.71 15.36
CA ASN A 67 32.60 11.99 16.70
C ASN A 67 31.57 13.15 16.60
N PRO A 68 30.36 13.02 17.17
CA PRO A 68 29.38 14.10 17.17
C PRO A 68 29.92 15.41 17.74
N PHE A 69 30.80 15.34 18.75
CA PHE A 69 31.37 16.54 19.37
C PHE A 69 32.38 17.28 18.48
N ASP A 70 32.86 16.64 17.41
CA ASP A 70 33.76 17.24 16.42
C ASP A 70 33.00 17.76 15.18
N GLN A 71 31.66 17.70 15.18
CA GLN A 71 30.80 18.07 14.06
C GLN A 71 29.90 19.26 14.40
N THR A 72 29.71 20.14 13.43
CA THR A 72 28.69 21.19 13.52
C THR A 72 27.29 20.58 13.43
N TRP A 73 26.30 21.26 14.02
CA TRP A 73 24.91 20.83 13.96
C TRP A 73 24.39 20.52 12.53
N PRO A 74 24.66 21.35 11.50
CA PRO A 74 24.28 21.03 10.12
C PRO A 74 24.89 19.72 9.58
N GLN A 75 26.14 19.42 9.93
CA GLN A 75 26.80 18.18 9.52
C GLN A 75 26.16 16.96 10.21
N GLN A 76 25.88 17.06 11.51
CA GLN A 76 25.17 16.00 12.23
C GLN A 76 23.79 15.73 11.63
N LYS A 77 23.04 16.80 11.32
CA LYS A 77 21.73 16.72 10.66
C LYS A 77 21.84 16.02 9.31
N GLN A 78 22.80 16.41 8.46
CA GLN A 78 23.00 15.81 7.15
C GLN A 78 23.25 14.30 7.25
N ILE A 79 24.11 13.86 8.18
CA ILE A 79 24.39 12.45 8.38
C ILE A 79 23.14 11.71 8.88
N PHE A 80 22.43 12.28 9.86
CA PHE A 80 21.21 11.72 10.41
C PHE A 80 20.14 11.51 9.33
N GLU A 81 19.87 12.53 8.52
CA GLU A 81 18.89 12.49 7.44
C GLU A 81 19.30 11.47 6.35
N MET A 82 20.59 11.38 6.02
CA MET A 82 21.12 10.38 5.10
C MET A 82 20.88 8.95 5.60
N ILE A 83 21.05 8.69 6.90
CA ILE A 83 20.74 7.38 7.51
C ILE A 83 19.24 7.10 7.41
N LEU A 84 18.39 8.08 7.71
CA LEU A 84 16.94 7.92 7.66
C LEU A 84 16.46 7.60 6.23
N VAL A 85 17.01 8.27 5.22
CA VAL A 85 16.72 7.97 3.80
C VAL A 85 17.11 6.52 3.47
N ASN A 86 18.33 6.13 3.79
CA ASN A 86 18.83 4.77 3.54
C ASN A 86 18.04 3.68 4.28
N LEU A 87 17.61 3.96 5.52
CA LEU A 87 16.75 3.07 6.29
C LEU A 87 15.37 2.90 5.62
N ASN A 88 14.77 3.98 5.11
CA ASN A 88 13.51 3.89 4.36
C ASN A 88 13.65 3.09 3.06
N LEU A 89 14.78 3.23 2.35
CA LEU A 89 15.07 2.44 1.14
C LEU A 89 15.23 0.95 1.47
N LEU A 90 15.94 0.63 2.57
CA LEU A 90 16.08 -0.75 3.05
C LEU A 90 14.72 -1.36 3.41
N ILE A 91 13.88 -0.63 4.17
CA ILE A 91 12.52 -1.04 4.51
C ILE A 91 11.73 -1.35 3.23
N SER A 92 11.70 -0.43 2.27
CA SER A 92 10.99 -0.61 0.99
C SER A 92 11.44 -1.85 0.22
N ARG A 93 12.76 -2.14 0.20
CA ARG A 93 13.29 -3.35 -0.44
C ARG A 93 12.83 -4.62 0.27
N ILE A 94 12.84 -4.63 1.61
CA ILE A 94 12.38 -5.77 2.40
C ILE A 94 10.86 -5.99 2.21
N GLU A 95 10.05 -4.92 2.21
CA GLU A 95 8.61 -5.00 1.96
C GLU A 95 8.29 -5.62 0.60
N THR A 96 9.08 -5.26 -0.41
CA THR A 96 8.95 -5.80 -1.77
C THR A 96 9.29 -7.29 -1.79
N GLU A 97 10.35 -7.71 -1.11
CA GLU A 97 10.74 -9.12 -1.06
C GLU A 97 9.76 -9.99 -0.27
N LEU A 98 9.21 -9.43 0.80
CA LEU A 98 8.22 -10.11 1.64
C LEU A 98 6.81 -10.09 1.05
N ASP A 99 6.62 -9.46 -0.11
CA ASP A 99 5.32 -9.23 -0.77
C ASP A 99 4.22 -8.71 0.18
N LEU A 100 4.60 -7.90 1.18
CA LEU A 100 3.70 -7.50 2.26
C LEU A 100 2.50 -6.68 1.76
N LYS A 101 2.65 -5.98 0.64
CA LYS A 101 1.55 -5.25 0.02
C LYS A 101 0.50 -6.21 -0.53
N LYS A 102 0.91 -7.35 -1.08
CA LYS A 102 0.00 -8.41 -1.53
C LYS A 102 -0.64 -9.12 -0.35
N ASP A 103 0.11 -9.42 0.72
CA ASP A 103 -0.47 -10.00 1.95
C ASP A 103 -1.58 -9.11 2.53
N LYS A 104 -1.33 -7.78 2.62
CA LYS A 104 -2.34 -6.80 3.07
C LYS A 104 -3.53 -6.72 2.12
N LEU A 105 -3.29 -6.79 0.81
CA LEU A 105 -4.34 -6.84 -0.20
C LEU A 105 -5.22 -8.08 -0.02
N ASP A 106 -4.61 -9.25 0.17
CA ASP A 106 -5.34 -10.50 0.36
C ASP A 106 -6.15 -10.48 1.68
N GLU A 107 -5.60 -9.92 2.77
CA GLU A 107 -6.35 -9.70 4.00
C GLU A 107 -7.58 -8.80 3.76
N LEU A 108 -7.40 -7.69 3.03
CA LEU A 108 -8.49 -6.77 2.70
C LEU A 108 -9.56 -7.44 1.81
N LYS A 109 -9.14 -8.19 0.79
CA LYS A 109 -10.05 -8.95 -0.09
C LYS A 109 -10.88 -9.94 0.70
N HIS A 110 -10.25 -10.74 1.57
CA HIS A 110 -10.97 -11.71 2.41
C HIS A 110 -11.92 -11.03 3.38
N PHE A 111 -11.51 -9.91 3.96
CA PHE A 111 -12.37 -9.10 4.82
C PHE A 111 -13.60 -8.57 4.08
N LEU A 112 -13.42 -7.94 2.91
CA LEU A 112 -14.53 -7.39 2.13
C LEU A 112 -15.45 -8.49 1.61
N GLN A 113 -14.90 -9.58 1.07
CA GLN A 113 -15.65 -10.77 0.63
C GLN A 113 -16.54 -11.33 1.75
N SER A 114 -16.02 -11.37 2.98
CA SER A 114 -16.73 -11.95 4.13
C SER A 114 -17.78 -11.03 4.74
N ASN A 115 -17.77 -9.72 4.42
CA ASN A 115 -18.53 -8.73 5.17
C ASN A 115 -19.47 -7.84 4.33
N ILE A 116 -19.21 -7.61 3.04
CA ILE A 116 -20.07 -6.73 2.21
C ILE A 116 -21.53 -7.17 2.26
N ARG A 117 -21.81 -8.47 2.04
CA ARG A 117 -23.17 -9.00 2.10
C ARG A 117 -23.83 -8.82 3.46
N LYS A 118 -23.06 -8.98 4.55
CA LYS A 118 -23.55 -8.87 5.93
C LYS A 118 -23.83 -7.42 6.33
N ALA A 119 -23.04 -6.48 5.81
CA ALA A 119 -23.18 -5.06 6.07
C ALA A 119 -24.30 -4.40 5.25
N ALA A 120 -24.78 -5.07 4.19
CA ALA A 120 -25.93 -4.63 3.40
C ALA A 120 -27.24 -4.80 4.20
N ILE A 121 -27.57 -3.83 5.06
CA ILE A 121 -28.84 -3.81 5.84
C ILE A 121 -30.04 -3.80 4.90
N GLN A 122 -29.95 -3.00 3.82
CA GLN A 122 -30.91 -3.00 2.72
C GLN A 122 -30.21 -3.53 1.47
N GLU A 123 -31.01 -4.12 0.58
CA GLU A 123 -30.53 -4.56 -0.72
C GLU A 123 -30.01 -3.35 -1.54
N PRO A 124 -28.73 -3.33 -1.94
CA PRO A 124 -28.18 -2.32 -2.83
C PRO A 124 -28.90 -2.31 -4.17
N ASN A 125 -29.16 -1.12 -4.71
CA ASN A 125 -29.82 -0.95 -6.02
C ASN A 125 -28.96 -0.19 -7.03
N GLN A 126 -27.78 0.27 -6.62
CA GLN A 126 -26.82 1.02 -7.43
C GLN A 126 -25.41 0.88 -6.84
N GLU A 127 -24.40 1.28 -7.61
CA GLU A 127 -22.98 1.22 -7.21
C GLU A 127 -22.71 2.01 -5.93
N LYS A 128 -23.30 3.20 -5.81
CA LYS A 128 -23.14 4.08 -4.64
C LYS A 128 -23.52 3.39 -3.33
N ASP A 129 -24.59 2.60 -3.31
CA ASP A 129 -25.02 1.89 -2.10
C ASP A 129 -23.95 0.87 -1.65
N VAL A 130 -23.30 0.21 -2.61
CA VAL A 130 -22.22 -0.75 -2.37
C VAL A 130 -20.94 -0.03 -1.93
N GLN A 131 -20.63 1.13 -2.52
CA GLN A 131 -19.53 1.98 -2.08
C GLN A 131 -19.73 2.45 -0.63
N ASP A 132 -20.92 2.88 -0.25
CA ASP A 132 -21.22 3.32 1.13
C ASP A 132 -21.04 2.18 2.14
N ILE A 133 -21.40 0.95 1.75
CA ILE A 133 -21.14 -0.27 2.54
C ILE A 133 -19.63 -0.51 2.70
N ILE A 134 -18.87 -0.42 1.60
CA ILE A 134 -17.42 -0.61 1.64
C ILE A 134 -16.76 0.46 2.53
N GLU A 135 -17.12 1.73 2.38
CA GLU A 135 -16.59 2.81 3.21
C GLU A 135 -16.88 2.56 4.70
N THR A 136 -18.11 2.13 5.02
CA THR A 136 -18.49 1.75 6.40
C THR A 136 -17.63 0.60 6.93
N LEU A 137 -17.34 -0.41 6.11
CA LEU A 137 -16.48 -1.53 6.48
C LEU A 137 -15.02 -1.12 6.70
N LEU A 138 -14.47 -0.24 5.86
CA LEU A 138 -13.12 0.29 6.02
C LEU A 138 -12.99 1.08 7.32
N ILE A 139 -13.95 1.98 7.59
CA ILE A 139 -14.02 2.73 8.86
C ILE A 139 -14.16 1.77 10.05
N GLY A 140 -15.02 0.76 9.94
CA GLY A 140 -15.22 -0.25 10.98
C GLY A 140 -13.98 -1.10 11.27
N LYS A 141 -13.06 -1.23 10.30
CA LYS A 141 -11.74 -1.86 10.47
C LYS A 141 -10.71 -0.92 11.12
N GLY A 142 -11.07 0.34 11.37
CA GLY A 142 -10.21 1.37 11.95
C GLY A 142 -9.37 2.14 10.94
N MET A 143 -9.74 2.12 9.66
CA MET A 143 -9.03 2.88 8.62
C MET A 143 -9.49 4.33 8.58
N GLU A 144 -8.54 5.26 8.44
CA GLU A 144 -8.83 6.69 8.42
C GLU A 144 -8.81 7.25 6.98
N LYS A 145 -9.85 8.00 6.62
CA LYS A 145 -9.94 8.68 5.33
C LYS A 145 -8.89 9.79 5.22
N GLY A 146 -8.20 9.87 4.08
CA GLY A 146 -7.07 10.78 3.86
C GLY A 146 -5.73 10.29 4.41
N ILE A 147 -5.72 9.15 5.12
CA ILE A 147 -4.51 8.54 5.68
C ILE A 147 -4.32 7.12 5.16
N ASP A 148 -5.34 6.27 5.28
CA ASP A 148 -5.28 4.87 4.88
C ASP A 148 -5.97 4.61 3.55
N TYR A 149 -7.03 5.36 3.27
CA TYR A 149 -7.74 5.33 2.00
C TYR A 149 -8.32 6.71 1.68
N ASP A 150 -8.59 6.97 0.41
CA ASP A 150 -9.48 8.04 -0.02
C ASP A 150 -10.62 7.46 -0.87
N ARG A 151 -11.72 8.22 -0.95
CA ARG A 151 -12.89 7.90 -1.78
C ARG A 151 -13.03 8.96 -2.85
N GLU A 152 -13.17 8.56 -4.11
CA GLU A 152 -13.31 9.45 -5.27
C GLU A 152 -12.19 10.51 -5.36
N VAL A 153 -10.97 10.13 -4.97
CA VAL A 153 -9.75 10.95 -5.08
C VAL A 153 -8.66 10.11 -5.76
N GLY A 154 -7.52 10.71 -6.12
CA GLY A 154 -6.43 9.97 -6.76
C GLY A 154 -6.56 9.90 -8.28
N ARG A 155 -6.84 11.06 -8.91
CA ARG A 155 -6.91 11.24 -10.37
C ARG A 155 -5.76 10.55 -11.09
N VAL A 156 -6.11 9.75 -12.09
CA VAL A 156 -5.17 9.18 -13.05
C VAL A 156 -5.33 9.92 -14.36
N LYS A 157 -4.26 10.60 -14.79
CA LYS A 157 -4.26 11.35 -16.05
C LYS A 157 -4.02 10.40 -17.22
N ILE A 158 -4.96 10.36 -18.15
CA ILE A 158 -4.91 9.54 -19.36
C ILE A 158 -5.11 10.44 -20.56
N SER A 159 -4.01 10.73 -21.26
CA SER A 159 -4.00 11.66 -22.40
C SER A 159 -4.59 13.03 -22.00
N SER A 160 -5.88 13.26 -22.31
CA SER A 160 -6.63 14.49 -22.03
C SER A 160 -7.77 14.32 -21.01
N LYS A 161 -7.96 13.13 -20.41
CA LYS A 161 -8.99 12.85 -19.41
C LYS A 161 -8.38 12.51 -18.05
N GLU A 162 -9.10 12.86 -16.98
CA GLU A 162 -8.81 12.38 -15.63
C GLU A 162 -9.89 11.36 -15.27
N VAL A 163 -9.46 10.18 -14.81
CA VAL A 163 -10.34 9.15 -14.25
C VAL A 163 -10.01 8.96 -12.78
N ILE A 164 -11.02 8.60 -11.99
CA ILE A 164 -10.94 8.57 -10.53
C ILE A 164 -11.54 7.24 -10.08
N PRO A 165 -10.78 6.37 -9.39
CA PRO A 165 -11.35 5.16 -8.82
C PRO A 165 -12.28 5.50 -7.66
N ASP A 166 -13.21 4.59 -7.36
CA ASP A 166 -14.11 4.75 -6.22
C ASP A 166 -13.35 4.85 -4.90
N PHE A 167 -12.32 4.02 -4.72
CA PHE A 167 -11.38 4.14 -3.60
C PHE A 167 -9.94 3.94 -4.04
N ASN A 168 -9.02 4.63 -3.36
CA ASN A 168 -7.58 4.44 -3.51
C ASN A 168 -6.92 4.20 -2.15
N LEU A 169 -6.07 3.18 -2.07
CA LEU A 169 -5.26 2.85 -0.90
C LEU A 169 -3.78 2.89 -1.31
N ASP A 170 -3.22 4.10 -1.38
CA ASP A 170 -1.88 4.35 -1.93
C ASP A 170 -0.78 3.59 -1.16
N LYS A 171 -0.93 3.37 0.16
CA LYS A 171 0.03 2.62 1.00
C LYS A 171 0.27 1.19 0.49
N ILE A 172 -0.75 0.55 -0.07
CA ILE A 172 -0.65 -0.78 -0.67
C ILE A 172 -0.71 -0.76 -2.19
N ASN A 173 -0.73 0.43 -2.82
CA ASN A 173 -0.74 0.62 -4.26
C ASN A 173 -1.98 -0.02 -4.94
N LEU A 174 -3.16 0.20 -4.34
CA LEU A 174 -4.42 -0.40 -4.74
C LEU A 174 -5.45 0.67 -5.16
N ALA A 175 -6.11 0.43 -6.29
CA ALA A 175 -7.40 1.05 -6.63
C ALA A 175 -8.54 0.04 -6.45
N ILE A 176 -9.67 0.49 -5.93
CA ILE A 176 -10.90 -0.29 -5.83
C ILE A 176 -11.97 0.39 -6.69
N GLU A 177 -12.67 -0.41 -7.48
CA GLU A 177 -13.76 0.04 -8.34
C GLU A 177 -14.98 -0.86 -8.11
N VAL A 178 -16.15 -0.24 -7.97
CA VAL A 178 -17.41 -0.93 -7.65
C VAL A 178 -18.30 -0.92 -8.87
N LYS A 179 -18.84 -2.09 -9.23
CA LYS A 179 -19.83 -2.25 -10.30
C LYS A 179 -21.09 -2.92 -9.78
N TYR A 180 -22.24 -2.56 -10.33
CA TYR A 180 -23.54 -3.12 -9.94
C TYR A 180 -24.31 -3.65 -11.15
N THR A 181 -24.82 -4.88 -11.05
CA THR A 181 -25.63 -5.49 -12.11
C THR A 181 -26.91 -6.12 -11.58
N ASP A 182 -28.01 -5.88 -12.31
CA ASP A 182 -29.33 -6.46 -12.10
C ASP A 182 -29.96 -7.04 -13.37
N ASN A 183 -29.28 -6.92 -14.51
CA ASN A 183 -29.68 -7.58 -15.74
C ASN A 183 -28.47 -7.94 -16.64
N ASN A 184 -28.71 -8.83 -17.60
CA ASN A 184 -27.67 -9.31 -18.52
C ASN A 184 -27.08 -8.22 -19.42
N THR A 185 -27.85 -7.19 -19.78
CA THR A 185 -27.35 -6.08 -20.60
C THR A 185 -26.31 -5.27 -19.83
N LYS A 186 -26.61 -4.95 -18.56
CA LYS A 186 -25.65 -4.29 -17.66
C LYS A 186 -24.41 -5.14 -17.42
N THR A 187 -24.57 -6.46 -17.28
CA THR A 187 -23.45 -7.40 -17.09
C THR A 187 -22.44 -7.29 -18.24
N LYS A 188 -22.90 -7.25 -19.50
CA LYS A 188 -22.02 -7.07 -20.66
C LYS A 188 -21.33 -5.71 -20.66
N SER A 189 -22.06 -4.63 -20.38
CA SER A 189 -21.45 -3.29 -20.34
C SER A 189 -20.41 -3.16 -19.22
N ILE A 190 -20.57 -3.88 -18.12
CA ILE A 190 -19.62 -3.88 -17.01
C ILE A 190 -18.28 -4.51 -17.43
N ILE A 191 -18.28 -5.57 -18.23
CA ILE A 191 -17.06 -6.18 -18.75
C ILE A 191 -16.25 -5.15 -19.56
N ASP A 192 -16.92 -4.39 -20.43
CA ASP A 192 -16.27 -3.33 -21.22
C ASP A 192 -15.72 -2.20 -20.33
N GLN A 193 -16.48 -1.79 -19.31
CA GLN A 193 -16.04 -0.78 -18.35
C GLN A 193 -14.83 -1.25 -17.55
N ILE A 194 -14.86 -2.48 -17.02
CA ILE A 194 -13.74 -3.06 -16.27
C ILE A 194 -12.48 -3.07 -17.13
N ASN A 195 -12.55 -3.48 -18.39
CA ASN A 195 -11.39 -3.46 -19.29
C ASN A 195 -10.83 -2.04 -19.50
N ALA A 196 -11.70 -1.04 -19.66
CA ALA A 196 -11.27 0.35 -19.77
C ALA A 196 -10.62 0.86 -18.48
N ASP A 197 -11.17 0.50 -17.32
CA ASP A 197 -10.69 0.87 -16.00
C ASP A 197 -9.33 0.19 -15.70
N ILE A 198 -9.13 -1.07 -16.11
CA ILE A 198 -7.84 -1.77 -15.99
C ILE A 198 -6.74 -1.02 -16.75
N LEU A 199 -6.97 -0.70 -18.03
CA LEU A 199 -6.02 0.05 -18.86
C LEU A 199 -5.70 1.43 -18.30
N SER A 200 -6.66 1.99 -17.56
CA SER A 200 -6.58 3.31 -16.98
C SER A 200 -5.78 3.31 -15.69
N TYR A 201 -6.22 2.51 -14.71
CA TYR A 201 -5.68 2.50 -13.36
C TYR A 201 -4.31 1.82 -13.28
N SER A 202 -4.00 0.86 -14.15
CA SER A 202 -2.69 0.18 -14.20
C SER A 202 -1.50 1.12 -14.43
N LYS A 203 -1.74 2.35 -14.90
CA LYS A 203 -0.71 3.39 -15.06
C LYS A 203 -0.21 3.96 -13.74
N ARG A 204 -1.01 3.85 -12.68
CA ARG A 204 -0.69 4.38 -11.34
C ARG A 204 -0.66 3.27 -10.30
N TYR A 205 -1.63 2.37 -10.36
CA TYR A 205 -1.86 1.38 -9.33
C TYR A 205 -1.28 0.02 -9.73
N LYS A 206 -0.51 -0.61 -8.85
CA LYS A 206 0.01 -1.98 -9.03
C LYS A 206 -1.12 -3.00 -8.93
N PHE A 207 -2.08 -2.74 -8.06
CA PHE A 207 -3.22 -3.61 -7.83
C PHE A 207 -4.52 -2.89 -8.15
N ILE A 208 -5.45 -3.61 -8.77
CA ILE A 208 -6.79 -3.12 -9.09
C ILE A 208 -7.78 -4.17 -8.61
N PHE A 209 -8.73 -3.77 -7.76
CA PHE A 209 -9.71 -4.68 -7.19
C PHE A 209 -11.12 -4.25 -7.57
N PHE A 210 -11.76 -5.05 -8.42
CA PHE A 210 -13.15 -4.85 -8.79
C PHE A 210 -14.07 -5.60 -7.85
N ILE A 211 -15.10 -4.90 -7.38
CA ILE A 211 -16.17 -5.48 -6.57
C ILE A 211 -17.46 -5.36 -7.37
N VAL A 212 -17.95 -6.48 -7.87
CA VAL A 212 -19.18 -6.57 -8.66
C VAL A 212 -20.30 -7.08 -7.78
N TYR A 213 -21.28 -6.22 -7.48
CA TYR A 213 -22.50 -6.63 -6.80
C TYR A 213 -23.51 -7.15 -7.81
N ASP A 214 -23.90 -8.42 -7.67
CA ASP A 214 -24.74 -9.13 -8.62
C ASP A 214 -26.09 -9.53 -7.99
N LYS A 215 -27.20 -9.05 -8.55
CA LYS A 215 -28.57 -9.46 -8.18
C LYS A 215 -29.02 -10.80 -8.79
N GLY A 216 -28.08 -11.69 -9.11
CA GLY A 216 -28.38 -13.03 -9.65
C GLY A 216 -28.36 -13.13 -11.17
N THR A 217 -27.63 -12.24 -11.84
CA THR A 217 -27.44 -12.23 -13.29
C THR A 217 -26.22 -13.04 -13.72
N ILE A 218 -25.15 -13.03 -12.92
CA ILE A 218 -23.91 -13.72 -13.25
C ILE A 218 -24.04 -15.18 -12.81
N ARG A 219 -24.36 -16.03 -13.80
CA ARG A 219 -24.52 -17.48 -13.59
C ARG A 219 -23.18 -18.18 -13.42
N ASP A 220 -22.26 -17.94 -14.35
CA ASP A 220 -20.91 -18.52 -14.34
C ASP A 220 -19.89 -17.45 -13.96
N GLU A 221 -19.43 -17.50 -12.72
CA GLU A 221 -18.42 -16.57 -12.20
C GLU A 221 -17.03 -16.82 -12.80
N LEU A 222 -16.73 -18.07 -13.18
CA LEU A 222 -15.45 -18.42 -13.79
C LEU A 222 -15.37 -17.83 -15.20
N GLU A 223 -16.43 -17.99 -15.99
CA GLU A 223 -16.53 -17.37 -17.31
C GLU A 223 -16.42 -15.85 -17.23
N PHE A 224 -17.13 -15.22 -16.28
CA PHE A 224 -17.08 -13.77 -16.09
C PHE A 224 -15.66 -13.26 -15.79
N LYS A 225 -14.88 -13.99 -14.97
CA LYS A 225 -13.53 -13.56 -14.56
C LYS A 225 -12.44 -13.91 -15.56
N LYS A 226 -12.65 -14.95 -16.38
CA LYS A 226 -11.61 -15.60 -17.19
C LYS A 226 -10.75 -14.64 -18.00
N ASP A 227 -11.35 -13.65 -18.63
CA ASP A 227 -10.64 -12.71 -19.49
C ASP A 227 -10.19 -11.44 -18.74
N LEU A 228 -10.81 -11.14 -17.61
CA LEU A 228 -10.57 -9.93 -16.83
C LEU A 228 -9.40 -10.07 -15.83
N GLU A 229 -9.15 -11.28 -15.31
CA GLU A 229 -8.02 -11.57 -14.40
C GLU A 229 -6.73 -11.99 -15.15
N THR A 230 -6.66 -11.75 -16.46
CA THR A 230 -5.48 -12.09 -17.27
C THR A 230 -4.31 -11.11 -17.07
N MET A 231 -4.57 -9.91 -16.56
CA MET A 231 -3.53 -8.92 -16.26
C MET A 231 -3.08 -9.06 -14.79
N ASP A 232 -1.76 -9.19 -14.60
CA ASP A 232 -1.16 -9.31 -13.27
C ASP A 232 -1.54 -8.10 -12.39
N GLY A 233 -1.96 -8.38 -11.15
CA GLY A 233 -2.43 -7.38 -10.21
C GLY A 233 -3.92 -7.00 -10.28
N THR A 234 -4.71 -7.59 -11.19
CA THR A 234 -6.17 -7.41 -11.23
C THR A 234 -6.89 -8.50 -10.45
N TYR A 235 -7.89 -8.11 -9.65
CA TYR A 235 -8.69 -9.03 -8.84
C TYR A 235 -10.18 -8.72 -8.97
N ILE A 236 -11.02 -9.76 -8.98
CA ILE A 236 -12.47 -9.58 -9.06
C ILE A 236 -13.18 -10.36 -7.95
N LEU A 237 -13.96 -9.63 -7.16
CA LEU A 237 -14.91 -10.16 -6.20
C LEU A 237 -16.33 -9.98 -6.74
N ILE A 238 -17.05 -11.09 -6.91
CA ILE A 238 -18.48 -11.07 -7.20
C ILE A 238 -19.22 -11.29 -5.88
N VAL A 239 -20.04 -10.33 -5.49
CA VAL A 239 -20.89 -10.41 -4.31
C VAL A 239 -22.32 -10.66 -4.78
N LYS A 240 -22.81 -11.88 -4.59
CA LYS A 240 -24.18 -12.24 -4.94
C LYS A 240 -25.14 -11.78 -3.85
N HIS A 241 -26.27 -11.23 -4.28
CA HIS A 241 -27.44 -11.11 -3.42
C HIS A 241 -27.97 -12.51 -3.08
#